data_AF-A0A4U1JDQ6-F1
#
_entry.id   AF-A0A4U1JDQ6-F1
#
_cell.length_a   1.000
_cell.length_b   1.000
_cell.length_c   1.000
_cell.angle_alpha   90.00
_cell.angle_beta   90.00
_cell.angle_gamma   90.00
#
_symmetry.space_group_name_H-M   'P 1'
#
loop_
_entity.id
_entity.type
_entity.pdbx_description
1 polymer ?
#
loop_
_entity_poly.entity_id
_entity_poly.type
_entity_poly.pdbx_seq_one_letter_code
_entity_poly.pdbx_strand_id
1 'polypeptide(L)'
;MLPRRPALPALLLAVTLALSAAGCGRAYKRAMERGDAFARAGDWDAAAAEYERATRIDPDEELAQQKLASARRKQSEGRTVESREALERGEFEKALFLARDAVAFDPVNQEARRTYVETRAAVFKRAEELLASDHDDAALSLARAARQCDPNDQAAATLEGRILDRMATRAYDRAVKYAAEGKRGNALLAFRDVEAARPGFRDTKQRADEIRRSLEDELRFFLVIEKPADTKASGVSALVESELLRWRGDSRARLVAATSQEPPPNAAGVRIQAAFDTIARDHDVATQGRTCEYVCGTDRLPNPAYDAASREVDEAERRARAAEGSARRTKKTAEDARRNLTTATSFHDRAKADEKRLQRELDQCRATHKLPSECKAEDDRHDDARRARAEAETREDEARREAERKEKEHADAQQTVSNERDAWERAVAALRRTPTTILVDRICAHNYGVELHTWSAATSLALRAHVLGETSAVTLPPDPISMRATDETFRAESGRCKEVAAGDPLRAPSDGDIEAALATRAVEKIRGQVFVWYAGYVQSYADDHAREKAAGRLEEANEARVRHLLTGTGLPPVGR
;
A
#
# COMPACT_ATOMS: atom_id res chain seq x y z
N MET A 1 -2.13 -34.59 67.69
CA MET A 1 -3.27 -35.31 67.07
C MET A 1 -4.19 -34.27 66.43
N LEU A 2 -4.24 -34.22 65.10
CA LEU A 2 -5.11 -33.33 64.31
C LEU A 2 -5.60 -34.13 63.09
N PRO A 3 -6.89 -34.04 62.69
CA PRO A 3 -7.45 -34.85 61.61
C PRO A 3 -7.15 -34.23 60.23
N ARG A 4 -6.74 -35.07 59.27
CA ARG A 4 -6.61 -34.70 57.84
C ARG A 4 -7.97 -34.85 57.14
N ARG A 5 -8.41 -33.79 56.48
CA ARG A 5 -9.57 -33.76 55.55
C ARG A 5 -9.21 -34.37 54.19
N PRO A 6 -10.19 -34.87 53.39
CA PRO A 6 -9.95 -35.74 52.24
C PRO A 6 -9.70 -35.01 50.91
N ALA A 7 -9.14 -35.75 49.96
CA ALA A 7 -8.68 -35.36 48.64
C ALA A 7 -9.83 -35.00 47.66
N LEU A 8 -9.86 -33.76 47.18
CA LEU A 8 -10.72 -33.31 46.07
C LEU A 8 -10.12 -33.37 44.63
N PRO A 9 -8.80 -33.51 44.35
CA PRO A 9 -8.32 -33.38 42.97
C PRO A 9 -8.39 -34.67 42.14
N ALA A 10 -8.49 -35.86 42.76
CA ALA A 10 -8.57 -37.13 42.04
C ALA A 10 -9.96 -37.38 41.41
N LEU A 11 -11.02 -36.83 42.02
CA LEU A 11 -12.39 -37.02 41.55
C LEU A 11 -12.66 -36.20 40.26
N LEU A 12 -12.09 -35.00 40.13
CA LEU A 12 -12.28 -34.14 38.96
C LEU A 12 -11.55 -34.67 37.71
N LEU A 13 -10.38 -35.30 37.88
CA LEU A 13 -9.63 -35.91 36.76
C LEU A 13 -10.29 -37.22 36.26
N ALA A 14 -10.87 -38.00 37.18
CA ALA A 14 -11.62 -39.20 36.82
C ALA A 14 -12.96 -38.87 36.13
N VAL A 15 -13.59 -37.75 36.51
CA VAL A 15 -14.84 -37.28 35.90
C VAL A 15 -14.59 -36.74 34.48
N THR A 16 -13.51 -36.01 34.21
CA THR A 16 -13.21 -35.52 32.84
C THR A 16 -12.76 -36.62 31.88
N LEU A 17 -12.04 -37.65 32.35
CA LEU A 17 -11.71 -38.84 31.55
C LEU A 17 -12.93 -39.76 31.30
N ALA A 18 -13.89 -39.79 32.25
CA ALA A 18 -15.14 -40.53 32.09
C ALA A 18 -16.14 -39.83 31.13
N LEU A 19 -16.14 -38.49 31.06
CA LEU A 19 -17.01 -37.74 30.15
C LEU A 19 -16.58 -37.84 28.67
N SER A 20 -15.29 -37.98 28.37
CA SER A 20 -14.80 -38.22 27.00
C SER A 20 -15.10 -39.66 26.52
N ALA A 21 -14.96 -40.66 27.40
CA ALA A 21 -15.32 -42.05 27.09
C ALA A 21 -16.85 -42.23 26.88
N ALA A 22 -17.69 -41.53 27.65
CA ALA A 22 -19.15 -41.60 27.52
C ALA A 22 -19.70 -40.92 26.25
N GLY A 23 -18.99 -39.91 25.72
CA GLY A 23 -19.34 -39.22 24.48
C GLY A 23 -19.07 -40.06 23.23
N CYS A 24 -17.92 -40.74 23.19
CA CYS A 24 -17.54 -41.59 22.06
C CYS A 24 -18.44 -42.84 21.93
N GLY A 25 -18.76 -43.52 23.03
CA GLY A 25 -19.65 -44.69 22.99
C GLY A 25 -21.07 -44.36 22.50
N ARG A 26 -21.61 -43.18 22.84
CA ARG A 26 -22.92 -42.73 22.35
C ARG A 26 -22.88 -42.34 20.86
N ALA A 27 -21.81 -41.67 20.42
CA ALA A 27 -21.64 -41.29 19.03
C ALA A 27 -21.43 -42.52 18.12
N TYR A 28 -20.62 -43.48 18.56
CA TYR A 28 -20.42 -44.77 17.89
C TYR A 28 -21.75 -45.52 17.76
N LYS A 29 -22.49 -45.71 18.88
CA LYS A 29 -23.78 -46.40 18.87
C LYS A 29 -24.77 -45.75 17.91
N ARG A 30 -24.85 -44.41 17.91
CA ARG A 30 -25.73 -43.67 17.00
C ARG A 30 -25.31 -43.79 15.53
N ALA A 31 -24.01 -43.83 15.24
CA ALA A 31 -23.50 -44.08 13.89
C ALA A 31 -23.87 -45.50 13.42
N MET A 32 -23.67 -46.50 14.28
CA MET A 32 -24.06 -47.89 14.00
C MET A 32 -25.58 -48.05 13.79
N GLU A 33 -26.41 -47.46 14.65
CA GLU A 33 -27.88 -47.52 14.54
C GLU A 33 -28.39 -46.86 13.24
N ARG A 34 -27.79 -45.74 12.83
CA ARG A 34 -28.14 -45.08 11.56
C ARG A 34 -27.65 -45.87 10.36
N GLY A 35 -26.41 -46.37 10.39
CA GLY A 35 -25.89 -47.26 9.36
C GLY A 35 -26.79 -48.48 9.17
N ASP A 36 -27.26 -49.07 10.27
CA ASP A 36 -28.20 -50.19 10.26
C ASP A 36 -29.56 -49.82 9.68
N ALA A 37 -30.06 -48.62 9.99
CA ALA A 37 -31.31 -48.12 9.43
C ALA A 37 -31.21 -47.93 7.91
N PHE A 38 -30.12 -47.32 7.42
CA PHE A 38 -29.87 -47.15 5.98
C PHE A 38 -29.65 -48.48 5.27
N ALA A 39 -28.90 -49.40 5.88
CA ALA A 39 -28.70 -50.75 5.35
C ALA A 39 -30.03 -51.52 5.21
N ARG A 40 -30.93 -51.41 6.20
CA ARG A 40 -32.28 -51.99 6.11
C ARG A 40 -33.13 -51.33 5.03
N ALA A 41 -32.90 -50.05 4.74
CA ALA A 41 -33.56 -49.33 3.66
C ALA A 41 -32.94 -49.61 2.27
N GLY A 42 -31.82 -50.34 2.20
CA GLY A 42 -31.10 -50.61 0.96
C GLY A 42 -30.24 -49.44 0.46
N ASP A 43 -30.14 -48.35 1.22
CA ASP A 43 -29.25 -47.22 0.92
C ASP A 43 -27.83 -47.53 1.40
N TRP A 44 -27.11 -48.29 0.59
CA TRP A 44 -25.78 -48.77 0.94
C TRP A 44 -24.73 -47.66 0.94
N ASP A 45 -24.94 -46.57 0.18
CA ASP A 45 -24.07 -45.39 0.18
C ASP A 45 -24.17 -44.64 1.52
N ALA A 46 -25.39 -44.36 1.99
CA ALA A 46 -25.60 -43.73 3.30
C ALA A 46 -25.18 -44.66 4.46
N ALA A 47 -25.43 -45.98 4.32
CA ALA A 47 -25.02 -46.96 5.30
C ALA A 47 -23.50 -47.01 5.47
N ALA A 48 -22.75 -47.11 4.36
CA ALA A 48 -21.29 -47.13 4.38
C ALA A 48 -20.73 -45.85 5.01
N ALA A 49 -21.27 -44.67 4.69
CA ALA A 49 -20.83 -43.41 5.27
C ALA A 49 -20.98 -43.36 6.80
N GLU A 50 -22.08 -43.88 7.36
CA GLU A 50 -22.27 -43.94 8.82
C GLU A 50 -21.40 -45.04 9.46
N TYR A 51 -21.18 -46.18 8.79
CA TYR A 51 -20.22 -47.19 9.29
C TYR A 51 -18.76 -46.70 9.23
N GLU A 52 -18.36 -45.94 8.20
CA GLU A 52 -17.05 -45.27 8.16
C GLU A 52 -16.89 -44.22 9.25
N ARG A 53 -17.99 -43.58 9.65
CA ARG A 53 -17.97 -42.72 10.84
C ARG A 53 -17.78 -43.57 12.10
N ALA A 54 -18.46 -44.71 12.21
CA ALA A 54 -18.32 -45.61 13.35
C ALA A 54 -16.87 -46.14 13.48
N THR A 55 -16.25 -46.60 12.38
CA THR A 55 -14.85 -47.07 12.36
C THR A 55 -13.83 -45.96 12.62
N ARG A 56 -14.15 -44.69 12.36
CA ARG A 56 -13.30 -43.56 12.77
C ARG A 56 -13.43 -43.22 14.25
N ILE A 57 -14.61 -43.42 14.84
CA ILE A 57 -14.85 -43.16 16.26
C ILE A 57 -14.20 -44.25 17.12
N ASP A 58 -14.34 -45.50 16.68
CA ASP A 58 -13.71 -46.66 17.32
C ASP A 58 -13.07 -47.56 16.24
N PRO A 59 -11.76 -47.40 15.98
CA PRO A 59 -11.06 -48.17 14.96
C PRO A 59 -10.86 -49.64 15.29
N ASP A 60 -10.84 -50.03 16.57
CA ASP A 60 -10.53 -51.40 16.99
C ASP A 60 -11.79 -52.28 17.06
N GLU A 61 -12.98 -51.68 16.93
CA GLU A 61 -14.25 -52.39 17.01
C GLU A 61 -14.57 -53.15 15.72
N GLU A 62 -14.41 -54.48 15.80
CA GLU A 62 -14.55 -55.41 14.68
C GLU A 62 -15.94 -55.36 14.02
N LEU A 63 -17.00 -55.16 14.82
CA LEU A 63 -18.36 -55.14 14.28
C LEU A 63 -18.58 -54.00 13.27
N ALA A 64 -18.05 -52.80 13.54
CA ALA A 64 -18.18 -51.68 12.61
C ALA A 64 -17.41 -51.93 11.30
N GLN A 65 -16.22 -52.53 11.40
CA GLN A 65 -15.43 -52.91 10.24
C GLN A 65 -16.15 -53.97 9.39
N GLN A 66 -16.73 -55.00 10.02
CA GLN A 66 -17.51 -56.03 9.33
C GLN A 66 -18.75 -55.45 8.62
N LYS A 67 -19.48 -54.54 9.28
CA LYS A 67 -20.65 -53.87 8.68
C LYS A 67 -20.26 -52.96 7.53
N LEU A 68 -19.16 -52.21 7.64
CA LEU A 68 -18.62 -51.42 6.54
C LEU A 68 -18.22 -52.30 5.36
N ALA A 69 -17.51 -53.41 5.61
CA ALA A 69 -17.14 -54.35 4.55
C ALA A 69 -18.38 -54.93 3.86
N SER A 70 -19.44 -55.26 4.61
CA SER A 70 -20.70 -55.73 4.03
C SER A 70 -21.41 -54.65 3.20
N ALA A 71 -21.43 -53.41 3.68
CA ALA A 71 -22.01 -52.28 2.93
C ALA A 71 -21.23 -52.04 1.63
N ARG A 72 -19.89 -52.06 1.68
CA ARG A 72 -19.03 -51.92 0.50
C ARG A 72 -19.22 -53.04 -0.54
N ARG A 73 -19.42 -54.29 -0.11
CA ARG A 73 -19.81 -55.39 -1.02
C ARG A 73 -21.12 -55.08 -1.75
N LYS A 74 -22.12 -54.57 -1.03
CA LYS A 74 -23.41 -54.20 -1.63
C LYS A 74 -23.31 -52.98 -2.56
N GLN A 75 -22.50 -51.98 -2.21
CA GLN A 75 -22.18 -50.88 -3.12
C GLN A 75 -21.50 -51.39 -4.40
N SER A 76 -20.53 -52.30 -4.27
CA SER A 76 -19.85 -52.92 -5.41
C SER A 76 -20.81 -53.67 -6.35
N GLU A 77 -21.69 -54.50 -5.79
CA GLU A 77 -22.75 -55.20 -6.53
C GLU A 77 -23.68 -54.21 -7.26
N GLY A 78 -24.17 -53.19 -6.55
CA GLY A 78 -25.05 -52.17 -7.12
C GLY A 78 -24.40 -51.40 -8.28
N ARG A 79 -23.17 -50.90 -8.07
CA ARG A 79 -22.42 -50.15 -9.09
C ARG A 79 -22.07 -51.01 -10.31
N THR A 80 -21.89 -52.32 -10.13
CA THR A 80 -21.68 -53.27 -11.22
C THR A 80 -22.92 -53.39 -12.10
N VAL A 81 -24.12 -53.43 -11.52
CA VAL A 81 -25.39 -53.44 -12.27
C VAL A 81 -25.61 -52.10 -12.97
N GLU A 82 -25.49 -50.98 -12.26
CA GLU A 82 -25.66 -49.64 -12.83
C GLU A 82 -24.69 -49.37 -13.98
N SER A 83 -23.45 -49.86 -13.87
CA SER A 83 -22.44 -49.75 -14.93
C SER A 83 -22.88 -50.47 -16.20
N ARG A 84 -23.38 -51.71 -16.08
CA ARG A 84 -23.88 -52.48 -17.24
C ARG A 84 -25.06 -51.78 -17.91
N GLU A 85 -26.02 -51.29 -17.13
CA GLU A 85 -27.17 -50.55 -17.67
C GLU A 85 -26.75 -49.25 -18.37
N ALA A 86 -25.79 -48.51 -17.79
CA ALA A 86 -25.24 -47.32 -18.42
C ALA A 86 -24.53 -47.67 -19.74
N LEU A 87 -23.80 -48.78 -19.78
CA LEU A 87 -23.12 -49.24 -20.98
C LEU A 87 -24.12 -49.59 -22.10
N GLU A 88 -25.22 -50.27 -21.77
CA GLU A 88 -26.30 -50.60 -22.71
C GLU A 88 -26.98 -49.36 -23.28
N ARG A 89 -27.12 -48.29 -22.49
CA ARG A 89 -27.63 -46.98 -22.96
C ARG A 89 -26.61 -46.19 -23.79
N GLY A 90 -25.37 -46.68 -23.93
CA GLY A 90 -24.29 -45.95 -24.60
C GLY A 90 -23.71 -44.79 -23.76
N GLU A 91 -23.98 -44.76 -22.45
CA GLU A 91 -23.42 -43.79 -21.50
C GLU A 91 -21.98 -44.22 -21.09
N PHE A 92 -21.08 -44.34 -22.06
CA PHE A 92 -19.76 -44.97 -21.92
C PHE A 92 -18.90 -44.41 -20.78
N GLU A 93 -18.81 -43.09 -20.63
CA GLU A 93 -18.02 -42.46 -19.56
C GLU A 93 -18.58 -42.82 -18.18
N LYS A 94 -19.89 -42.66 -18.01
CA LYS A 94 -20.58 -42.99 -16.77
C LYS A 94 -20.46 -44.47 -16.43
N ALA A 95 -20.64 -45.35 -17.41
CA ALA A 95 -20.46 -46.79 -17.24
C ALA A 95 -19.06 -47.12 -16.72
N LEU A 96 -18.03 -46.48 -17.26
CA LEU A 96 -16.64 -46.70 -16.87
C LEU A 96 -16.35 -46.24 -15.43
N PHE A 97 -16.84 -45.06 -15.04
CA PHE A 97 -16.72 -44.58 -13.67
C PHE A 97 -17.43 -45.51 -12.67
N LEU A 98 -18.66 -45.92 -12.98
CA LEU A 98 -19.43 -46.85 -12.14
C LEU A 98 -18.72 -48.19 -11.98
N ALA A 99 -18.15 -48.75 -13.06
CA ALA A 99 -17.40 -50.00 -12.98
C ALA A 99 -16.12 -49.85 -12.15
N ARG A 100 -15.41 -48.73 -12.29
CA ARG A 100 -14.21 -48.43 -11.48
C ARG A 100 -14.55 -48.33 -10.01
N ASP A 101 -15.64 -47.63 -9.67
CA ASP A 101 -16.09 -47.48 -8.29
C ASP A 101 -16.52 -48.83 -7.69
N ALA A 102 -17.17 -49.69 -8.49
CA ALA A 102 -17.50 -51.04 -8.07
C ALA A 102 -16.26 -51.84 -7.61
N VAL A 103 -15.16 -51.75 -8.38
CA VAL A 103 -13.87 -52.38 -8.03
C VAL A 103 -13.21 -51.71 -6.83
N ALA A 104 -13.36 -50.39 -6.68
CA ALA A 104 -12.81 -49.66 -5.55
C ALA A 104 -13.52 -50.00 -4.23
N PHE A 105 -14.83 -50.20 -4.24
CA PHE A 105 -15.61 -50.56 -3.05
C PHE A 105 -15.30 -51.97 -2.56
N ASP A 106 -15.30 -52.96 -3.46
CA ASP A 106 -14.87 -54.32 -3.14
C ASP A 106 -13.84 -54.81 -4.17
N PRO A 107 -12.55 -54.66 -3.86
CA PRO A 107 -11.52 -55.17 -4.73
C PRO A 107 -11.68 -56.65 -4.97
N VAL A 108 -12.09 -57.49 -4.00
CA VAL A 108 -12.12 -58.95 -4.19
C VAL A 108 -13.28 -59.45 -5.07
N ASN A 109 -14.28 -58.62 -5.34
CA ASN A 109 -15.42 -58.95 -6.19
C ASN A 109 -14.96 -59.23 -7.64
N GLN A 110 -15.03 -60.51 -8.03
CA GLN A 110 -14.63 -60.94 -9.38
C GLN A 110 -15.56 -60.41 -10.47
N GLU A 111 -16.86 -60.25 -10.19
CA GLU A 111 -17.82 -59.72 -11.16
C GLU A 111 -17.53 -58.24 -11.44
N ALA A 112 -17.30 -57.43 -10.40
CA ALA A 112 -16.95 -56.01 -10.56
C ALA A 112 -15.67 -55.82 -11.37
N ARG A 113 -14.62 -56.62 -11.10
CA ARG A 113 -13.37 -56.57 -11.88
C ARG A 113 -13.61 -56.90 -13.34
N ARG A 114 -14.40 -57.95 -13.62
CA ARG A 114 -14.75 -58.36 -14.97
C ARG A 114 -15.52 -57.26 -15.70
N THR A 115 -16.53 -56.67 -15.05
CA THR A 115 -17.32 -55.57 -15.61
C THR A 115 -16.47 -54.34 -15.90
N TYR A 116 -15.49 -54.01 -15.05
CA TYR A 116 -14.55 -52.92 -15.35
C TYR A 116 -13.71 -53.20 -16.60
N VAL A 117 -13.16 -54.41 -16.74
CA VAL A 117 -12.38 -54.79 -17.93
C VAL A 117 -13.25 -54.75 -19.20
N GLU A 118 -14.47 -55.31 -19.15
CA GLU A 118 -15.42 -55.32 -20.28
C GLU A 118 -15.86 -53.90 -20.67
N THR A 119 -16.21 -53.08 -19.68
CA THR A 119 -16.63 -51.69 -19.91
C THR A 119 -15.50 -50.87 -20.51
N ARG A 120 -14.28 -50.98 -19.95
CA ARG A 120 -13.09 -50.31 -20.48
C ARG A 120 -12.81 -50.72 -21.94
N ALA A 121 -12.93 -52.01 -22.27
CA ALA A 121 -12.77 -52.48 -23.63
C ALA A 121 -13.85 -51.90 -24.58
N ALA A 122 -15.10 -51.80 -24.12
CA ALA A 122 -16.17 -51.17 -24.88
C ALA A 122 -15.96 -49.67 -25.10
N VAL A 123 -15.48 -48.93 -24.08
CA VAL A 123 -15.09 -47.52 -24.21
C VAL A 123 -14.00 -47.34 -25.26
N PHE A 124 -12.96 -48.18 -25.24
CA PHE A 124 -11.87 -48.10 -26.24
C PHE A 124 -12.36 -48.40 -27.64
N LYS A 125 -13.19 -49.44 -27.80
CA LYS A 125 -13.81 -49.75 -29.10
C LYS A 125 -14.62 -48.57 -29.61
N ARG A 126 -15.43 -47.94 -28.74
CA ARG A 126 -16.23 -46.78 -29.12
C ARG A 126 -15.37 -45.57 -29.50
N ALA A 127 -14.28 -45.33 -28.78
CA ALA A 127 -13.33 -44.27 -29.12
C ALA A 127 -12.72 -44.49 -30.51
N GLU A 128 -12.33 -45.72 -30.85
CA GLU A 128 -11.80 -46.05 -32.19
C GLU A 128 -12.87 -45.91 -33.29
N GLU A 129 -14.15 -46.25 -33.02
CA GLU A 129 -15.26 -46.01 -33.97
C GLU A 129 -15.49 -44.50 -34.23
N LEU A 130 -15.40 -43.69 -33.18
CA LEU A 130 -15.50 -42.23 -33.29
C LEU A 130 -14.35 -41.65 -34.10
N LEU A 131 -13.13 -42.18 -33.93
CA LEU A 131 -11.98 -41.84 -34.77
C LEU A 131 -12.20 -42.24 -36.22
N ALA A 132 -12.75 -43.42 -36.49
CA ALA A 132 -13.07 -43.82 -37.87
C ALA A 132 -14.12 -42.90 -38.52
N SER A 133 -14.97 -42.28 -37.70
CA SER A 133 -16.03 -41.38 -38.14
C SER A 133 -15.65 -39.89 -38.08
N ASP A 134 -14.37 -39.55 -37.90
CA ASP A 134 -13.86 -38.17 -37.80
C ASP A 134 -14.38 -37.34 -36.59
N HIS A 135 -14.86 -38.01 -35.55
CA HIS A 135 -15.28 -37.36 -34.30
C HIS A 135 -14.13 -37.38 -33.26
N ASP A 136 -13.01 -36.77 -33.62
CA ASP A 136 -11.75 -36.82 -32.86
C ASP A 136 -11.92 -36.29 -31.41
N ASP A 137 -12.71 -35.22 -31.21
CA ASP A 137 -12.97 -34.64 -29.87
C ASP A 137 -13.74 -35.60 -28.95
N ALA A 138 -14.76 -36.28 -29.49
CA ALA A 138 -15.55 -37.24 -28.72
C ALA A 138 -14.72 -38.47 -28.37
N ALA A 139 -13.87 -38.94 -29.30
CA ALA A 139 -12.93 -40.03 -29.02
C ALA A 139 -11.91 -39.64 -27.95
N LEU A 140 -11.39 -38.40 -28.00
CA LEU A 140 -10.46 -37.87 -27.00
C LEU A 140 -11.09 -37.81 -25.61
N SER A 141 -12.37 -37.43 -25.51
CA SER A 141 -13.11 -37.43 -24.25
C SER A 141 -13.13 -38.83 -23.61
N LEU A 142 -13.47 -39.86 -24.39
CA LEU A 142 -13.51 -41.24 -23.90
C LEU A 142 -12.12 -41.75 -23.46
N ALA A 143 -11.07 -41.45 -24.22
CA ALA A 143 -9.70 -41.83 -23.84
C ALA A 143 -9.25 -41.15 -22.54
N ARG A 144 -9.60 -39.87 -22.35
CA ARG A 144 -9.32 -39.13 -21.11
C ARG A 144 -10.12 -39.63 -19.92
N ALA A 145 -11.39 -39.98 -20.12
CA ALA A 145 -12.21 -40.59 -19.07
C ALA A 145 -11.59 -41.90 -18.58
N ALA A 146 -11.05 -42.72 -19.48
CA ALA A 146 -10.32 -43.92 -19.11
C ALA A 146 -9.02 -43.64 -18.34
N ARG A 147 -8.23 -42.66 -18.78
CA ARG A 147 -7.02 -42.23 -18.05
C ARG A 147 -7.35 -41.60 -16.69
N GLN A 148 -8.50 -40.98 -16.54
CA GLN A 148 -8.96 -40.46 -15.25
C GLN A 148 -9.33 -41.61 -14.28
N CYS A 149 -9.93 -42.68 -14.80
CA CYS A 149 -10.25 -43.86 -14.00
C CYS A 149 -8.99 -44.62 -13.55
N ASP A 150 -7.99 -44.73 -14.44
CA ASP A 150 -6.68 -45.32 -14.15
C ASP A 150 -5.56 -44.48 -14.79
N PRO A 151 -4.89 -43.61 -14.02
CA PRO A 151 -3.78 -42.79 -14.51
C PRO A 151 -2.57 -43.57 -15.00
N ASN A 152 -2.42 -44.85 -14.60
CA ASN A 152 -1.31 -45.71 -15.00
C ASN A 152 -1.65 -46.61 -16.19
N ASP A 153 -2.85 -46.48 -16.75
CA ASP A 153 -3.26 -47.26 -17.92
C ASP A 153 -2.49 -46.83 -19.17
N GLN A 154 -1.48 -47.62 -19.51
CA GLN A 154 -0.64 -47.40 -20.70
C GLN A 154 -1.43 -47.43 -22.01
N ALA A 155 -2.50 -48.24 -22.09
CA ALA A 155 -3.30 -48.34 -23.30
C ALA A 155 -4.20 -47.11 -23.48
N ALA A 156 -4.78 -46.57 -22.39
CA ALA A 156 -5.50 -45.29 -22.43
C ALA A 156 -4.57 -44.14 -22.82
N ALA A 157 -3.36 -44.08 -22.24
CA ALA A 157 -2.37 -43.08 -22.57
C ALA A 157 -1.90 -43.16 -24.04
N THR A 158 -1.71 -44.37 -24.57
CA THR A 158 -1.33 -44.59 -25.98
C THR A 158 -2.46 -44.21 -26.92
N LEU A 159 -3.72 -44.54 -26.57
CA LEU A 159 -4.89 -44.13 -27.34
C LEU A 159 -5.03 -42.60 -27.36
N GLU A 160 -5.00 -41.92 -26.21
CA GLU A 160 -5.03 -40.46 -26.13
C GLU A 160 -3.91 -39.83 -26.96
N GLY A 161 -2.67 -40.34 -26.85
CA GLY A 161 -1.53 -39.85 -27.63
C GLY A 161 -1.77 -39.97 -29.14
N ARG A 162 -2.23 -41.13 -29.63
CA ARG A 162 -2.57 -41.35 -31.05
C ARG A 162 -3.65 -40.38 -31.54
N ILE A 163 -4.66 -40.10 -30.72
CA ILE A 163 -5.75 -39.17 -31.06
C ILE A 163 -5.19 -37.75 -31.21
N LEU A 164 -4.41 -37.29 -30.23
CA LEU A 164 -3.77 -35.97 -30.26
C LEU A 164 -2.82 -35.82 -31.46
N ASP A 165 -2.02 -36.86 -31.76
CA ASP A 165 -1.11 -36.87 -32.91
C ASP A 165 -1.89 -36.79 -34.24
N ARG A 166 -3.03 -37.47 -34.35
CA ARG A 166 -3.92 -37.38 -35.53
C ARG A 166 -4.51 -35.98 -35.66
N MET A 167 -5.06 -35.41 -34.58
CA MET A 167 -5.62 -34.06 -34.57
C MET A 167 -4.57 -33.02 -34.99
N ALA A 168 -3.37 -33.11 -34.41
CA ALA A 168 -2.24 -32.25 -34.74
C ALA A 168 -1.80 -32.41 -36.20
N THR A 169 -1.74 -33.65 -36.72
CA THR A 169 -1.39 -33.90 -38.13
C THR A 169 -2.41 -33.25 -39.07
N ARG A 170 -3.71 -33.44 -38.83
CA ARG A 170 -4.76 -32.83 -39.67
C ARG A 170 -4.74 -31.30 -39.61
N ALA A 171 -4.57 -30.74 -38.42
CA ALA A 171 -4.45 -29.29 -38.25
C ALA A 171 -3.19 -28.75 -38.94
N TYR A 172 -2.08 -29.48 -38.89
CA TYR A 172 -0.84 -29.12 -39.56
C TYR A 172 -0.99 -29.14 -41.08
N ASP A 173 -1.62 -30.18 -41.64
CA ASP A 173 -1.86 -30.28 -43.08
C ASP A 173 -2.78 -29.15 -43.57
N ARG A 174 -3.82 -28.80 -42.79
CA ARG A 174 -4.65 -27.61 -43.07
C ARG A 174 -3.83 -26.32 -43.01
N ALA A 175 -2.95 -26.17 -42.01
CA ALA A 175 -2.13 -24.98 -41.87
C ALA A 175 -1.17 -24.80 -43.06
N VAL A 176 -0.51 -25.89 -43.49
CA VAL A 176 0.37 -25.90 -44.67
C VAL A 176 -0.42 -25.59 -45.94
N LYS A 177 -1.62 -26.17 -46.09
CA LYS A 177 -2.50 -25.87 -47.23
C LYS A 177 -2.87 -24.39 -47.27
N TYR A 178 -3.34 -23.81 -46.17
CA TYR A 178 -3.68 -22.38 -46.12
C TYR A 178 -2.47 -21.48 -46.38
N ALA A 179 -1.29 -21.85 -45.88
CA ALA A 179 -0.07 -21.11 -46.16
C ALA A 179 0.29 -21.13 -47.66
N ALA A 180 0.13 -22.29 -48.33
CA ALA A 180 0.36 -22.43 -49.77
C ALA A 180 -0.66 -21.63 -50.62
N GLU A 181 -1.89 -21.48 -50.13
CA GLU A 181 -2.95 -20.67 -50.75
C GLU A 181 -2.80 -19.15 -50.47
N GLY A 182 -1.82 -18.75 -49.67
CA GLY A 182 -1.65 -17.34 -49.25
C GLY A 182 -2.64 -16.88 -48.16
N LYS A 183 -3.49 -17.77 -47.64
CA LYS A 183 -4.41 -17.54 -46.51
C LYS A 183 -3.65 -17.60 -45.18
N ARG A 184 -2.75 -16.64 -44.99
CA ARG A 184 -1.81 -16.59 -43.86
C ARG A 184 -2.53 -16.52 -42.50
N GLY A 185 -3.67 -15.84 -42.41
CA GLY A 185 -4.45 -15.75 -41.17
C GLY A 185 -5.01 -17.10 -40.73
N ASN A 186 -5.64 -17.84 -41.65
CA ASN A 186 -6.15 -19.18 -41.43
C ASN A 186 -5.02 -20.17 -41.14
N ALA A 187 -3.86 -20.02 -41.80
CA ALA A 187 -2.68 -20.83 -41.49
C ALA A 187 -2.24 -20.65 -40.02
N LEU A 188 -2.22 -19.42 -39.50
CA LEU A 188 -1.90 -19.16 -38.08
C LEU A 188 -2.92 -19.77 -37.13
N LEU A 189 -4.21 -19.70 -37.45
CA LEU A 189 -5.26 -20.32 -36.63
C LEU A 189 -5.11 -21.85 -36.62
N ALA A 190 -4.84 -22.46 -37.77
CA ALA A 190 -4.61 -23.89 -37.86
C ALA A 190 -3.33 -24.33 -37.13
N PHE A 191 -2.23 -23.57 -37.21
CA PHE A 191 -1.02 -23.85 -36.42
C PHE A 191 -1.26 -23.69 -34.90
N ARG A 192 -2.12 -22.77 -34.47
CA ARG A 192 -2.54 -22.69 -33.07
C ARG A 192 -3.28 -23.97 -32.64
N ASP A 193 -4.14 -24.51 -33.49
CA ASP A 193 -4.86 -25.75 -33.20
C ASP A 193 -3.89 -26.96 -33.11
N VAL A 194 -2.81 -26.96 -33.90
CA VAL A 194 -1.71 -27.94 -33.77
C VAL A 194 -1.08 -27.88 -32.38
N GLU A 195 -0.65 -26.69 -31.93
CA GLU A 195 -0.03 -26.52 -30.61
C GLU A 195 -1.00 -26.85 -29.46
N ALA A 196 -2.30 -26.58 -29.63
CA ALA A 196 -3.33 -26.94 -28.66
C ALA A 196 -3.51 -28.46 -28.54
N ALA A 197 -3.41 -29.19 -29.65
CA ALA A 197 -3.48 -30.65 -29.64
C ALA A 197 -2.17 -31.29 -29.15
N ARG A 198 -1.03 -30.82 -29.66
CA ARG A 198 0.29 -31.38 -29.34
C ARG A 198 1.37 -30.28 -29.32
N PRO A 199 1.75 -29.79 -28.12
CA PRO A 199 2.80 -28.81 -28.00
C PRO A 199 4.14 -29.31 -28.56
N GLY A 200 4.82 -28.48 -29.33
CA GLY A 200 6.11 -28.84 -29.93
C GLY A 200 6.04 -29.85 -31.08
N PHE A 201 4.88 -29.96 -31.74
CA PHE A 201 4.70 -30.83 -32.90
C PHE A 201 5.48 -30.30 -34.11
N ARG A 202 6.49 -31.06 -34.56
CA ARG A 202 7.31 -30.75 -35.75
C ARG A 202 7.91 -29.34 -35.70
N ASP A 203 7.89 -28.61 -36.81
CA ASP A 203 8.37 -27.24 -37.00
C ASP A 203 7.26 -26.18 -36.88
N THR A 204 6.12 -26.52 -36.25
CA THR A 204 4.92 -25.69 -36.13
C THR A 204 5.23 -24.27 -35.63
N LYS A 205 5.95 -24.17 -34.51
CA LYS A 205 6.31 -22.88 -33.92
C LYS A 205 7.11 -22.00 -34.88
N GLN A 206 8.12 -22.57 -35.54
CA GLN A 206 8.96 -21.83 -36.48
C GLN A 206 8.12 -21.30 -37.65
N ARG A 207 7.31 -22.15 -38.29
CA ARG A 207 6.45 -21.75 -39.42
C ARG A 207 5.42 -20.71 -39.02
N ALA A 208 4.79 -20.87 -37.86
CA ALA A 208 3.84 -19.89 -37.35
C ALA A 208 4.50 -18.53 -37.10
N ASP A 209 5.73 -18.51 -36.57
CA ASP A 209 6.48 -17.26 -36.35
C ASP A 209 6.95 -16.60 -37.65
N GLU A 210 7.28 -17.38 -38.68
CA GLU A 210 7.60 -16.87 -40.03
C GLU A 210 6.37 -16.24 -40.69
N ILE A 211 5.22 -16.94 -40.67
CA ILE A 211 3.96 -16.42 -41.22
C ILE A 211 3.50 -15.18 -40.46
N ARG A 212 3.61 -15.19 -39.12
CA ARG A 212 3.27 -14.02 -38.30
C ARG A 212 4.11 -12.82 -38.71
N ARG A 213 5.44 -12.96 -38.78
CA ARG A 213 6.33 -11.87 -39.21
C ARG A 213 5.99 -11.37 -40.62
N SER A 214 5.71 -12.27 -41.56
CA SER A 214 5.28 -11.89 -42.91
C SER A 214 3.96 -11.12 -42.91
N LEU A 215 2.98 -11.50 -42.09
CA LEU A 215 1.73 -10.75 -41.93
C LEU A 215 1.96 -9.40 -41.26
N GLU A 216 2.80 -9.35 -40.24
CA GLU A 216 3.13 -8.11 -39.55
C GLU A 216 3.83 -7.10 -40.47
N ASP A 217 4.65 -7.58 -41.40
CA ASP A 217 5.28 -6.76 -42.42
C ASP A 217 4.28 -6.27 -43.49
N GLU A 218 3.32 -7.11 -43.89
CA GLU A 218 2.20 -6.76 -44.78
C GLU A 218 1.30 -5.68 -44.17
N LEU A 219 1.08 -5.74 -42.85
CA LEU A 219 0.17 -4.86 -42.11
C LEU A 219 0.79 -3.52 -41.67
N ARG A 220 2.01 -3.22 -42.13
CA ARG A 220 2.65 -1.93 -41.84
C ARG A 220 1.91 -0.80 -42.53
N PHE A 221 1.63 0.26 -41.78
CA PHE A 221 1.00 1.47 -42.30
C PHE A 221 2.06 2.54 -42.53
N PHE A 222 2.25 2.92 -43.79
CA PHE A 222 3.30 3.85 -44.19
C PHE A 222 2.81 5.29 -44.18
N LEU A 223 3.55 6.17 -43.50
CA LEU A 223 3.40 7.61 -43.63
C LEU A 223 4.53 8.13 -44.52
N VAL A 224 4.19 8.56 -45.73
CA VAL A 224 5.14 9.15 -46.67
C VAL A 224 5.06 10.67 -46.58
N ILE A 225 6.15 11.32 -46.19
CA ILE A 225 6.22 12.78 -46.06
C ILE A 225 6.86 13.34 -47.33
N GLU A 226 6.08 14.07 -48.13
CA GLU A 226 6.60 14.82 -49.27
C GLU A 226 7.18 16.16 -48.82
N LYS A 227 8.15 16.64 -49.59
CA LYS A 227 8.69 17.99 -49.38
C LYS A 227 7.53 19.00 -49.46
N PRO A 228 7.49 19.98 -48.55
CA PRO A 228 6.46 21.01 -48.54
C PRO A 228 6.39 21.71 -49.90
N ALA A 229 5.17 22.03 -50.35
CA ALA A 229 4.93 22.60 -51.68
C ALA A 229 5.47 24.03 -51.85
N ASP A 230 5.79 24.72 -50.75
CA ASP A 230 6.00 26.17 -50.77
C ASP A 230 7.47 26.61 -50.67
N THR A 231 7.76 27.69 -51.40
CA THR A 231 9.05 28.37 -51.57
C THR A 231 9.13 29.67 -50.74
N LYS A 232 8.05 30.06 -50.05
CA LYS A 232 8.04 31.18 -49.10
C LYS A 232 8.40 30.69 -47.70
N ALA A 233 9.68 30.41 -47.51
CA ALA A 233 10.26 29.76 -46.33
C ALA A 233 9.96 30.52 -45.02
N SER A 234 8.96 30.05 -44.26
CA SER A 234 9.08 30.04 -42.80
C SER A 234 9.86 28.78 -42.41
N GLY A 235 10.72 28.85 -41.40
CA GLY A 235 11.45 27.69 -40.89
C GLY A 235 10.53 26.61 -40.28
N VAL A 236 9.25 26.92 -40.09
CA VAL A 236 8.20 26.01 -39.60
C VAL A 236 8.14 24.73 -40.46
N SER A 237 8.11 24.86 -41.79
CA SER A 237 7.98 23.69 -42.68
C SER A 237 9.13 22.69 -42.53
N ALA A 238 10.36 23.20 -42.42
CA ALA A 238 11.56 22.38 -42.26
C ALA A 238 11.61 21.72 -40.87
N LEU A 239 11.18 22.45 -39.83
CA LEU A 239 11.08 21.93 -38.47
C LEU A 239 10.03 20.82 -38.38
N VAL A 240 8.84 21.02 -38.97
CA VAL A 240 7.77 20.02 -39.04
C VAL A 240 8.23 18.78 -39.77
N GLU A 241 8.89 18.92 -40.93
CA GLU A 241 9.49 17.80 -41.65
C GLU A 241 10.44 17.04 -40.71
N SER A 242 11.44 17.72 -40.13
CA SER A 242 12.45 17.09 -39.28
C SER A 242 11.87 16.33 -38.07
N GLU A 243 10.84 16.88 -37.44
CA GLU A 243 10.17 16.29 -36.27
C GLU A 243 9.26 15.11 -36.64
N LEU A 244 8.62 15.15 -37.82
CA LEU A 244 7.90 14.00 -38.34
C LEU A 244 8.84 12.89 -38.80
N LEU A 245 10.04 13.19 -39.31
CA LEU A 245 11.05 12.17 -39.65
C LEU A 245 11.59 11.43 -38.43
N ARG A 246 11.72 12.15 -37.31
CA ARG A 246 12.12 11.57 -36.02
C ARG A 246 10.98 10.82 -35.35
N TRP A 247 9.75 10.98 -35.83
CA TRP A 247 8.61 10.32 -35.25
C TRP A 247 8.70 8.81 -35.44
N ARG A 248 9.02 8.12 -34.36
CA ARG A 248 8.82 6.68 -34.26
C ARG A 248 7.38 6.48 -33.79
N GLY A 249 6.54 5.93 -34.67
CA GLY A 249 5.19 5.50 -34.28
C GLY A 249 5.25 4.58 -33.06
N ASP A 250 4.18 4.53 -32.27
CA ASP A 250 4.04 3.52 -31.22
C ASP A 250 4.29 2.14 -31.84
N SER A 251 5.12 1.30 -31.20
CA SER A 251 5.41 -0.05 -31.66
C SER A 251 4.14 -0.90 -31.82
N ARG A 252 3.04 -0.49 -31.16
CA ARG A 252 1.70 -1.09 -31.28
C ARG A 252 0.91 -0.63 -32.51
N ALA A 253 1.17 0.56 -33.04
CA ALA A 253 0.43 1.12 -34.18
C ALA A 253 0.99 0.68 -35.54
N ARG A 254 2.05 -0.15 -35.56
CA ARG A 254 2.75 -0.63 -36.78
C ARG A 254 2.95 0.47 -37.83
N LEU A 255 3.13 1.70 -37.35
CA LEU A 255 3.19 2.90 -38.17
C LEU A 255 4.65 3.17 -38.48
N VAL A 256 4.95 3.24 -39.78
CA VAL A 256 6.29 3.49 -40.28
C VAL A 256 6.30 4.86 -40.94
N ALA A 257 6.91 5.84 -40.28
CA ALA A 257 7.22 7.11 -40.90
C ALA A 257 8.44 6.92 -41.82
N ALA A 258 8.26 7.16 -43.11
CA ALA A 258 9.32 7.03 -44.11
C ALA A 258 9.42 8.30 -44.96
N THR A 259 10.65 8.73 -45.20
CA THR A 259 10.97 9.81 -46.15
C THR A 259 11.83 9.26 -47.27
N SER A 260 11.58 9.74 -48.49
CA SER A 260 12.39 9.56 -49.70
C SER A 260 12.55 8.15 -50.28
N GLN A 261 12.19 7.08 -49.57
CA GLN A 261 12.08 5.73 -50.14
C GLN A 261 10.62 5.46 -50.50
N GLU A 262 10.37 5.09 -51.76
CA GLU A 262 9.04 4.64 -52.16
C GLU A 262 8.69 3.39 -51.34
N PRO A 263 7.51 3.37 -50.69
CA PRO A 263 7.05 2.18 -50.00
C PRO A 263 6.88 1.03 -51.02
N PRO A 264 6.92 -0.23 -50.57
CA PRO A 264 6.76 -1.36 -51.48
C PRO A 264 5.45 -1.24 -52.29
N PRO A 265 5.40 -1.78 -53.51
CA PRO A 265 4.18 -1.74 -54.32
C PRO A 265 3.01 -2.35 -53.54
N ASN A 266 1.87 -1.67 -53.53
CA ASN A 266 0.65 -2.01 -52.76
C ASN A 266 0.75 -1.84 -51.23
N ALA A 267 1.73 -1.08 -50.71
CA ALA A 267 1.76 -0.71 -49.31
C ALA A 267 0.51 0.10 -48.90
N ALA A 268 -0.06 -0.22 -47.74
CA ALA A 268 -1.10 0.59 -47.12
C ALA A 268 -0.47 1.81 -46.44
N GLY A 269 -1.07 2.98 -46.62
CA GLY A 269 -0.53 4.19 -46.02
C GLY A 269 -1.10 5.46 -46.60
N VAL A 270 -0.57 6.59 -46.12
CA VAL A 270 -0.94 7.91 -46.61
C VAL A 270 0.31 8.68 -46.92
N ARG A 271 0.27 9.37 -48.05
CA ARG A 271 1.24 10.37 -48.42
C ARG A 271 0.72 11.75 -48.06
N ILE A 272 1.53 12.53 -47.36
CA ILE A 272 1.15 13.87 -46.93
C ILE A 272 2.12 14.93 -47.44
N GLN A 273 1.58 16.09 -47.74
CA GLN A 273 2.31 17.31 -48.04
C GLN A 273 1.70 18.44 -47.22
N ALA A 274 2.47 18.97 -46.28
CA ALA A 274 2.07 20.12 -45.46
C ALA A 274 2.45 21.43 -46.14
N ALA A 275 1.57 22.42 -46.08
CA ALA A 275 1.78 23.79 -46.52
C ALA A 275 1.33 24.75 -45.41
N PHE A 276 2.04 25.87 -45.30
CA PHE A 276 1.80 26.87 -44.27
C PHE A 276 1.65 28.25 -44.90
N ASP A 277 0.69 29.03 -44.41
CA ASP A 277 0.56 30.43 -44.79
C ASP A 277 1.61 31.31 -44.08
N THR A 278 1.67 32.59 -44.47
CA THR A 278 2.54 33.57 -43.81
C THR A 278 2.19 33.70 -42.33
N ILE A 279 3.21 33.71 -41.46
CA ILE A 279 3.02 33.89 -40.01
C ILE A 279 2.57 35.32 -39.71
N ALA A 280 1.32 35.47 -39.29
CA ALA A 280 0.79 36.71 -38.72
C ALA A 280 1.33 36.86 -37.30
N ARG A 281 2.00 37.98 -37.02
CA ARG A 281 2.58 38.29 -35.70
C ARG A 281 1.88 39.51 -35.13
N ASP A 282 1.67 39.47 -33.82
CA ASP A 282 1.10 40.58 -33.06
C ASP A 282 1.83 40.72 -31.72
N HIS A 283 1.93 41.96 -31.24
CA HIS A 283 2.63 42.29 -30.00
C HIS A 283 1.83 43.35 -29.24
N ASP A 284 1.17 42.90 -28.18
CA ASP A 284 0.45 43.76 -27.26
C ASP A 284 1.34 44.12 -26.07
N VAL A 285 1.28 45.39 -25.64
CA VAL A 285 1.93 45.88 -24.43
C VAL A 285 0.87 46.47 -23.51
N ALA A 286 0.80 45.98 -22.28
CA ALA A 286 -0.07 46.52 -21.24
C ALA A 286 0.76 47.00 -20.05
N THR A 287 0.46 48.21 -19.54
CA THR A 287 1.12 48.74 -18.35
C THR A 287 0.30 48.41 -17.11
N GLN A 288 0.94 47.83 -16.09
CA GLN A 288 0.33 47.55 -14.80
C GLN A 288 1.13 48.20 -13.67
N GLY A 289 0.43 48.72 -12.66
CA GLY A 289 1.06 49.21 -11.43
C GLY A 289 1.36 48.05 -10.48
N ARG A 290 2.58 48.01 -9.94
CA ARG A 290 3.01 47.11 -8.87
C ARG A 290 3.52 47.93 -7.68
N THR A 291 3.59 47.29 -6.52
CA THR A 291 4.07 47.89 -5.28
C THR A 291 5.01 46.93 -4.58
N CYS A 292 6.12 47.46 -4.05
CA CYS A 292 7.04 46.72 -3.19
C CYS A 292 7.39 47.54 -1.94
N GLU A 293 7.88 46.86 -0.90
CA GLU A 293 8.28 47.47 0.36
C GLU A 293 9.81 47.53 0.47
N TYR A 294 10.34 48.63 1.00
CA TYR A 294 11.78 48.77 1.24
C TYR A 294 12.11 49.58 2.48
N VAL A 295 13.33 49.40 2.99
CA VAL A 295 13.84 50.16 4.14
C VAL A 295 14.26 51.56 3.67
N CYS A 296 13.46 52.57 4.03
CA CYS A 296 13.65 53.96 3.64
C CYS A 296 14.36 54.81 4.72
N GLY A 297 14.69 54.21 5.85
CA GLY A 297 15.35 54.86 6.98
C GLY A 297 15.25 54.01 8.24
N THR A 298 15.69 54.57 9.36
CA THR A 298 15.52 53.97 10.69
C THR A 298 14.78 54.95 11.59
N ASP A 299 13.78 54.45 12.31
CA ASP A 299 13.08 55.23 13.33
C ASP A 299 13.65 54.86 14.71
N ARG A 300 13.77 55.87 15.58
CA ARG A 300 14.12 55.66 16.99
C ARG A 300 12.83 55.47 17.78
N LEU A 301 12.58 54.23 18.17
CA LEU A 301 11.42 53.88 18.99
C LEU A 301 11.85 53.58 20.42
N PRO A 302 10.97 53.83 21.42
CA PRO A 302 11.17 53.35 22.78
C PRO A 302 11.43 51.85 22.78
N ASN A 303 12.42 51.40 23.56
CA ASN A 303 12.76 49.99 23.66
C ASN A 303 11.83 49.30 24.67
N PRO A 304 10.90 48.42 24.27
CA PRO A 304 10.01 47.74 25.22
C PRO A 304 10.77 46.86 26.22
N ALA A 305 11.96 46.40 25.85
CA ALA A 305 12.84 45.64 26.75
C ALA A 305 13.40 46.51 27.88
N TYR A 306 13.56 47.82 27.66
CA TYR A 306 13.95 48.76 28.72
C TYR A 306 12.85 48.88 29.77
N ASP A 307 11.59 49.05 29.35
CA ASP A 307 10.45 49.13 30.26
C ASP A 307 10.27 47.82 31.05
N ALA A 308 10.49 46.67 30.41
CA ALA A 308 10.46 45.38 31.06
C ALA A 308 11.59 45.24 32.10
N ALA A 309 12.83 45.62 31.75
CA ALA A 309 13.95 45.60 32.68
C ALA A 309 13.75 46.57 33.85
N SER A 310 13.10 47.72 33.63
CA SER A 310 12.77 48.68 34.69
C SER A 310 11.79 48.08 35.70
N ARG A 311 10.73 47.42 35.21
CA ARG A 311 9.75 46.75 36.09
C ARG A 311 10.39 45.61 36.91
N GLU A 312 11.30 44.85 36.31
CA GLU A 312 12.02 43.77 37.00
C GLU A 312 12.88 44.33 38.16
N VAL A 313 13.53 45.48 37.97
CA VAL A 313 14.27 46.16 39.04
C VAL A 313 13.34 46.52 40.20
N ASP A 314 12.19 47.14 39.90
CA ASP A 314 11.21 47.53 40.92
C ASP A 314 10.66 46.31 41.68
N GLU A 315 10.42 45.20 40.99
CA GLU A 315 9.96 43.94 41.59
C GLU A 315 11.02 43.28 42.46
N ALA A 316 12.26 43.18 41.97
CA ALA A 316 13.36 42.62 42.72
C ALA A 316 13.69 43.47 43.96
N GLU A 317 13.58 44.79 43.87
CA GLU A 317 13.76 45.69 45.02
C GLU A 317 12.69 45.43 46.09
N ARG A 318 11.42 45.30 45.69
CA ARG A 318 10.33 44.97 46.63
C ARG A 318 10.57 43.63 47.33
N ARG A 319 11.04 42.61 46.61
CA ARG A 319 11.37 41.29 47.19
C ARG A 319 12.54 41.39 48.18
N ALA A 320 13.61 42.08 47.83
CA ALA A 320 14.75 42.30 48.72
C ALA A 320 14.32 43.02 50.02
N ARG A 321 13.54 44.11 49.93
CA ARG A 321 13.01 44.82 51.10
C ARG A 321 12.09 43.94 51.96
N ALA A 322 11.27 43.09 51.35
CA ALA A 322 10.41 42.16 52.07
C ALA A 322 11.22 41.09 52.82
N ALA A 323 12.26 40.55 52.18
CA ALA A 323 13.18 39.60 52.79
C ALA A 323 13.92 40.23 53.99
N GLU A 324 14.41 41.47 53.85
CA GLU A 324 15.03 42.20 54.96
C GLU A 324 14.06 42.40 56.13
N GLY A 325 12.81 42.75 55.85
CA GLY A 325 11.76 42.86 56.86
C GLY A 325 11.50 41.53 57.58
N SER A 326 11.52 40.40 56.85
CA SER A 326 11.38 39.07 57.42
C SER A 326 12.56 38.71 58.34
N ALA A 327 13.80 38.92 57.88
CA ALA A 327 15.00 38.65 58.66
C ALA A 327 15.05 39.47 59.96
N ARG A 328 14.57 40.72 59.95
CA ARG A 328 14.44 41.53 61.17
C ARG A 328 13.44 40.94 62.17
N ARG A 329 12.31 40.41 61.70
CA ARG A 329 11.31 39.76 62.56
C ARG A 329 11.83 38.46 63.16
N THR A 330 12.43 37.60 62.34
CA THR A 330 12.99 36.31 62.80
C THR A 330 14.16 36.50 63.76
N LYS A 331 14.98 37.54 63.54
CA LYS A 331 16.05 37.93 64.48
C LYS A 331 15.50 38.20 65.88
N LYS A 332 14.45 39.03 65.97
CA LYS A 332 13.85 39.38 67.26
C LYS A 332 13.31 38.15 67.97
N THR A 333 12.60 37.26 67.26
CA THR A 333 12.07 36.03 67.85
C THR A 333 13.16 35.05 68.27
N ALA A 334 14.28 34.98 67.55
CA ALA A 334 15.44 34.17 67.95
C ALA A 334 16.11 34.73 69.20
N GLU A 335 16.29 36.05 69.29
CA GLU A 335 16.80 36.71 70.50
C GLU A 335 15.90 36.49 71.71
N ASP A 336 14.57 36.55 71.53
CA ASP A 336 13.58 36.26 72.58
C ASP A 336 13.68 34.80 73.06
N ALA A 337 13.74 33.84 72.13
CA ALA A 337 13.89 32.42 72.47
C ALA A 337 15.22 32.14 73.18
N ARG A 338 16.31 32.79 72.77
CA ARG A 338 17.62 32.66 73.44
C ARG A 338 17.61 33.23 74.87
N ARG A 339 16.89 34.34 75.10
CA ARG A 339 16.67 34.88 76.45
C ARG A 339 15.88 33.91 77.33
N ASN A 340 14.85 33.26 76.77
CA ASN A 340 14.07 32.26 77.47
C ASN A 340 14.91 31.02 77.85
N LEU A 341 15.73 30.51 76.93
CA LEU A 341 16.69 29.43 77.21
C LEU A 341 17.63 29.82 78.35
N THR A 342 18.24 31.01 78.28
CA THR A 342 19.14 31.50 79.35
C THR A 342 18.44 31.50 80.71
N THR A 343 17.17 31.91 80.74
CA THR A 343 16.35 31.92 81.97
C THR A 343 16.07 30.50 82.46
N ALA A 344 15.68 29.58 81.57
CA ALA A 344 15.39 28.19 81.89
C ALA A 344 16.63 27.44 82.41
N THR A 345 17.80 27.62 81.77
CA THR A 345 19.08 27.10 82.23
C THR A 345 19.40 27.59 83.64
N SER A 346 19.25 28.89 83.91
CA SER A 346 19.49 29.43 85.25
C SER A 346 18.54 28.85 86.32
N PHE A 347 17.32 28.49 85.94
CA PHE A 347 16.34 27.85 86.82
C PHE A 347 16.71 26.39 87.10
N HIS A 348 17.10 25.64 86.08
CA HIS A 348 17.59 24.27 86.22
C HIS A 348 18.87 24.20 87.07
N ASP A 349 19.83 25.11 86.87
CA ASP A 349 21.05 25.17 87.67
C ASP A 349 20.77 25.40 89.16
N ARG A 350 19.78 26.26 89.48
CA ARG A 350 19.34 26.48 90.87
C ARG A 350 18.67 25.24 91.45
N ALA A 351 17.73 24.63 90.73
CA ALA A 351 17.05 23.41 91.18
C ALA A 351 18.04 22.25 91.41
N LYS A 352 19.06 22.12 90.55
CA LYS A 352 20.16 21.15 90.70
C LYS A 352 21.04 21.43 91.91
N ALA A 353 21.35 22.70 92.18
CA ALA A 353 22.09 23.08 93.38
C ALA A 353 21.28 22.80 94.66
N ASP A 354 19.97 23.05 94.64
CA ASP A 354 19.05 22.78 95.75
C ASP A 354 18.88 21.29 96.02
N GLU A 355 18.66 20.45 94.99
CA GLU A 355 18.63 18.98 95.11
C GLU A 355 19.93 18.47 95.76
N LYS A 356 21.09 18.94 95.27
CA LYS A 356 22.39 18.54 95.82
C LYS A 356 22.59 18.97 97.27
N ARG A 357 22.05 20.12 97.67
CA ARG A 357 22.07 20.56 99.08
C ARG A 357 21.20 19.63 99.94
N LEU A 358 19.97 19.36 99.52
CA LEU A 358 19.02 18.51 100.26
C LEU A 358 19.47 17.05 100.32
N GLN A 359 20.13 16.53 99.29
CA GLN A 359 20.76 15.21 99.31
C GLN A 359 21.81 15.12 100.43
N ARG A 360 22.65 16.16 100.60
CA ARG A 360 23.65 16.18 101.68
C ARG A 360 23.01 16.21 103.06
N GLU A 361 21.92 16.96 103.23
CA GLU A 361 21.15 17.01 104.48
C GLU A 361 20.54 15.64 104.82
N LEU A 362 19.96 14.97 103.81
CA LEU A 362 19.44 13.60 103.93
C LEU A 362 20.54 12.60 104.30
N ASP A 363 21.69 12.66 103.64
CA ASP A 363 22.85 11.81 103.94
C ASP A 363 23.35 12.02 105.38
N GLN A 364 23.38 13.27 105.84
CA GLN A 364 23.76 13.61 107.21
C GLN A 364 22.75 13.08 108.24
N CYS A 365 21.44 13.15 107.94
CA CYS A 365 20.41 12.58 108.80
C CYS A 365 20.58 11.06 108.91
N ARG A 366 20.74 10.37 107.77
CA ARG A 366 20.94 8.92 107.69
C ARG A 366 22.22 8.44 108.38
N ALA A 367 23.26 9.29 108.45
CA ALA A 367 24.48 8.99 109.19
C ALA A 367 24.30 9.10 110.72
N THR A 368 23.36 9.94 111.17
CA THR A 368 23.14 10.22 112.60
C THR A 368 22.13 9.25 113.23
N HIS A 369 21.10 8.86 112.49
CA HIS A 369 19.98 8.05 112.98
C HIS A 369 20.05 6.60 112.47
N LYS A 370 19.73 5.62 113.33
CA LYS A 370 19.82 4.18 112.98
C LYS A 370 18.60 3.65 112.22
N LEU A 371 17.43 4.28 112.36
CA LEU A 371 16.18 3.85 111.73
C LEU A 371 15.83 4.77 110.55
N PRO A 372 15.64 4.25 109.32
CA PRO A 372 15.30 5.07 108.15
C PRO A 372 14.03 5.92 108.31
N SER A 373 13.09 5.48 109.15
CA SER A 373 11.83 6.19 109.41
C SER A 373 12.00 7.54 110.12
N GLU A 374 13.13 7.76 110.81
CA GLU A 374 13.41 9.02 111.50
C GLU A 374 13.81 10.15 110.54
N CYS A 375 14.27 9.82 109.33
CA CYS A 375 14.71 10.79 108.31
C CYS A 375 13.70 10.97 107.17
N LYS A 376 12.44 10.60 107.39
CA LYS A 376 11.41 10.63 106.33
C LYS A 376 11.13 12.05 105.80
N ALA A 377 11.19 13.07 106.66
CA ALA A 377 10.92 14.45 106.26
C ALA A 377 12.02 15.01 105.32
N GLU A 378 13.28 14.66 105.56
CA GLU A 378 14.42 14.99 104.70
C GLU A 378 14.35 14.21 103.38
N ASP A 379 13.89 12.96 103.42
CA ASP A 379 13.70 12.10 102.24
C ASP A 379 12.62 12.68 101.31
N ASP A 380 11.47 13.05 101.87
CA ASP A 380 10.36 13.69 101.14
C ASP A 380 10.81 15.03 100.50
N ARG A 381 11.57 15.86 101.23
CA ARG A 381 12.13 17.13 100.71
C ARG A 381 13.13 16.92 99.58
N HIS A 382 14.01 15.92 99.69
CA HIS A 382 14.93 15.58 98.63
C HIS A 382 14.16 15.08 97.38
N ASP A 383 13.13 14.25 97.57
CA ASP A 383 12.30 13.76 96.47
C ASP A 383 11.51 14.87 95.77
N ASP A 384 11.00 15.86 96.52
CA ASP A 384 10.41 17.08 95.95
C ASP A 384 11.43 17.88 95.13
N ALA A 385 12.65 18.05 95.64
CA ALA A 385 13.71 18.75 94.92
C ALA A 385 14.17 18.01 93.67
N ARG A 386 14.22 16.67 93.71
CA ARG A 386 14.48 15.82 92.55
C ARG A 386 13.41 15.97 91.48
N ARG A 387 12.13 16.01 91.86
CA ARG A 387 11.01 16.29 90.93
C ARG A 387 11.13 17.70 90.33
N ALA A 388 11.37 18.71 91.17
CA ALA A 388 11.53 20.09 90.73
C ALA A 388 12.70 20.27 89.75
N ARG A 389 13.82 19.57 89.96
CA ARG A 389 14.93 19.53 89.01
C ARG A 389 14.54 18.86 87.70
N ALA A 390 13.88 17.69 87.73
CA ALA A 390 13.45 17.00 86.52
C ALA A 390 12.47 17.86 85.67
N GLU A 391 11.57 18.60 86.33
CA GLU A 391 10.71 19.59 85.66
C GLU A 391 11.52 20.75 85.07
N ALA A 392 12.53 21.25 85.78
CA ALA A 392 13.41 22.32 85.31
C ALA A 392 14.27 21.88 84.11
N GLU A 393 14.78 20.65 84.13
CA GLU A 393 15.51 20.02 83.02
C GLU A 393 14.63 19.92 81.77
N THR A 394 13.38 19.48 81.93
CA THR A 394 12.39 19.42 80.83
C THR A 394 12.13 20.82 80.24
N ARG A 395 11.95 21.83 81.09
CA ARG A 395 11.74 23.23 80.65
C ARG A 395 12.96 23.79 79.92
N GLU A 396 14.18 23.46 80.36
CA GLU A 396 15.40 23.85 79.66
C GLU A 396 15.49 23.19 78.28
N ASP A 397 15.20 21.89 78.18
CA ASP A 397 15.24 21.16 76.91
C ASP A 397 14.19 21.69 75.91
N GLU A 398 12.99 22.02 76.37
CA GLU A 398 11.96 22.66 75.54
C GLU A 398 12.41 24.04 75.05
N ALA A 399 12.95 24.88 75.94
CA ALA A 399 13.46 26.19 75.59
C ALA A 399 14.67 26.11 74.64
N ARG A 400 15.51 25.07 74.77
CA ARG A 400 16.67 24.82 73.90
C ARG A 400 16.22 24.50 72.48
N ARG A 401 15.29 23.54 72.33
CA ARG A 401 14.72 23.17 71.02
C ARG A 401 14.04 24.35 70.35
N GLU A 402 13.35 25.19 71.12
CA GLU A 402 12.72 26.40 70.60
C GLU A 402 13.75 27.43 70.14
N ALA A 403 14.80 27.69 70.92
CA ALA A 403 15.88 28.60 70.55
C ALA A 403 16.59 28.14 69.28
N GLU A 404 16.99 26.87 69.20
CA GLU A 404 17.63 26.29 68.00
C GLU A 404 16.74 26.41 66.76
N ARG A 405 15.44 26.13 66.90
CA ARG A 405 14.47 26.29 65.81
C ARG A 405 14.40 27.75 65.33
N LYS A 406 14.32 28.71 66.25
CA LYS A 406 14.23 30.14 65.91
C LYS A 406 15.54 30.70 65.35
N GLU A 407 16.69 30.22 65.81
CA GLU A 407 18.00 30.57 65.24
C GLU A 407 18.13 30.04 63.81
N LYS A 408 17.67 28.81 63.53
CA LYS A 408 17.61 28.28 62.17
C LYS A 408 16.67 29.09 61.26
N GLU A 409 15.46 29.41 61.72
CA GLU A 409 14.52 30.28 60.99
C GLU A 409 15.15 31.65 60.67
N HIS A 410 15.97 32.20 61.58
CA HIS A 410 16.70 33.44 61.33
C HIS A 410 17.80 33.27 60.27
N ALA A 411 18.61 32.21 60.36
CA ALA A 411 19.66 31.92 59.39
C ALA A 411 19.10 31.74 57.96
N ASP A 412 17.98 31.01 57.82
CA ASP A 412 17.30 30.83 56.53
C ASP A 412 16.78 32.17 55.98
N ALA A 413 16.24 33.03 56.84
CA ALA A 413 15.82 34.37 56.46
C ALA A 413 16.99 35.26 56.03
N GLN A 414 18.16 35.15 56.66
CA GLN A 414 19.37 35.87 56.25
C GLN A 414 19.90 35.38 54.90
N GLN A 415 19.88 34.07 54.64
CA GLN A 415 20.24 33.54 53.33
C GLN A 415 19.29 34.06 52.24
N THR A 416 18.00 34.14 52.55
CA THR A 416 17.00 34.71 51.64
C THR A 416 17.30 36.18 51.32
N VAL A 417 17.70 36.99 52.31
CA VAL A 417 18.13 38.38 52.08
C VAL A 417 19.30 38.46 51.11
N SER A 418 20.34 37.62 51.29
CA SER A 418 21.49 37.59 50.39
C SER A 418 21.05 37.27 48.95
N ASN A 419 20.24 36.23 48.77
CA ASN A 419 19.81 35.78 47.46
C ASN A 419 18.96 36.84 46.72
N GLU A 420 18.02 37.48 47.42
CA GLU A 420 17.16 38.51 46.84
C GLU A 420 17.94 39.80 46.53
N ARG A 421 18.95 40.14 47.35
CA ARG A 421 19.85 41.26 47.08
C ARG A 421 20.68 41.02 45.82
N ASP A 422 21.26 39.83 45.68
CA ASP A 422 22.00 39.47 44.47
C ASP A 422 21.10 39.48 43.22
N ALA A 423 19.83 39.06 43.36
CA ALA A 423 18.84 39.11 42.29
C ALA A 423 18.54 40.56 41.87
N TRP A 424 18.35 41.45 42.83
CA TRP A 424 18.17 42.88 42.56
C TRP A 424 19.39 43.51 41.89
N GLU A 425 20.61 43.22 42.35
CA GLU A 425 21.84 43.72 41.72
C GLU A 425 21.99 43.25 40.27
N ARG A 426 21.61 41.98 39.98
CA ARG A 426 21.56 41.48 38.60
C ARG A 426 20.52 42.19 37.75
N ALA A 427 19.32 42.45 38.28
CA ALA A 427 18.28 43.19 37.58
C ALA A 427 18.74 44.63 37.24
N VAL A 428 19.38 45.31 38.19
CA VAL A 428 19.95 46.65 37.96
C VAL A 428 21.05 46.62 36.89
N ALA A 429 21.93 45.61 36.93
CA ALA A 429 22.98 45.44 35.93
C ALA A 429 22.43 45.09 34.54
N ALA A 430 21.26 44.44 34.44
CA ALA A 430 20.56 44.20 33.19
C ALA A 430 19.96 45.51 32.64
N LEU A 431 19.23 46.26 33.46
CA LEU A 431 18.65 47.56 33.07
C LEU A 431 19.71 48.54 32.54
N ARG A 432 20.89 48.61 33.19
CA ARG A 432 22.01 49.46 32.73
C ARG A 432 22.55 49.09 31.35
N ARG A 433 22.44 47.82 30.96
CA ARG A 433 22.90 47.32 29.65
C ARG A 433 21.84 47.44 28.57
N THR A 434 20.59 47.67 28.94
CA THR A 434 19.48 47.84 28.00
C THR A 434 19.37 49.31 27.60
N PRO A 435 19.50 49.65 26.30
CA PRO A 435 19.31 51.04 25.85
C PRO A 435 17.84 51.44 25.93
N THR A 436 17.57 52.72 26.19
CA THR A 436 16.21 53.29 26.28
C THR A 436 15.47 53.33 24.94
N THR A 437 16.20 53.38 23.83
CA THR A 437 15.66 53.42 22.48
C THR A 437 16.35 52.42 21.58
N ILE A 438 15.61 51.81 20.66
CA ILE A 438 16.13 50.95 19.59
C ILE A 438 15.91 51.60 18.23
N LEU A 439 16.80 51.30 17.28
CA LEU A 439 16.61 51.64 15.88
C LEU A 439 15.82 50.51 15.24
N VAL A 440 14.68 50.85 14.63
CA VAL A 440 13.87 49.92 13.86
C VAL A 440 13.82 50.43 12.43
N ASP A 441 13.98 49.51 11.48
CA ASP A 441 13.89 49.84 10.06
C ASP A 441 12.50 50.39 9.73
N ARG A 442 12.45 51.57 9.12
CA ARG A 442 11.22 52.17 8.62
C ARG A 442 10.93 51.60 7.24
N ILE A 443 9.82 50.90 7.12
CA ILE A 443 9.34 50.29 5.88
C ILE A 443 8.47 51.30 5.13
N CYS A 444 8.84 51.62 3.89
CA CYS A 444 8.07 52.46 2.99
C CYS A 444 7.58 51.64 1.78
N ALA A 445 6.39 51.95 1.29
CA ALA A 445 5.90 51.40 0.01
C ALA A 445 6.46 52.21 -1.18
N HIS A 446 6.87 51.51 -2.22
CA HIS A 446 7.29 52.07 -3.50
C HIS A 446 6.44 51.49 -4.63
N ASN A 447 5.77 52.36 -5.37
CA ASN A 447 4.98 51.98 -6.54
C ASN A 447 5.84 52.13 -7.79
N TYR A 448 5.83 51.10 -8.63
CA TYR A 448 6.55 51.08 -9.91
C TYR A 448 5.66 50.51 -11.01
N GLY A 449 5.93 50.89 -12.25
CA GLY A 449 5.22 50.37 -13.42
C GLY A 449 5.92 49.14 -13.98
N VAL A 450 5.15 48.13 -14.35
CA VAL A 450 5.61 47.00 -15.16
C VAL A 450 4.95 47.03 -16.52
N GLU A 451 5.71 46.66 -17.54
CA GLU A 451 5.21 46.47 -18.90
C GLU A 451 5.04 44.96 -19.13
N LEU A 452 3.82 44.53 -19.40
CA LEU A 452 3.51 43.15 -19.77
C LEU A 452 3.47 43.05 -21.29
N HIS A 453 4.45 42.36 -21.86
CA HIS A 453 4.56 42.12 -23.30
C HIS A 453 3.93 40.77 -23.64
N THR A 454 2.94 40.78 -24.54
CA THR A 454 2.29 39.57 -25.06
C THR A 454 2.55 39.47 -26.55
N TRP A 455 3.36 38.50 -26.96
CA TRP A 455 3.55 38.16 -28.37
C TRP A 455 2.60 37.05 -28.75
N SER A 456 1.92 37.23 -29.87
CA SER A 456 1.15 36.15 -30.48
C SER A 456 1.57 35.96 -31.93
N ALA A 457 1.57 34.71 -32.37
CA ALA A 457 1.84 34.37 -33.75
C ALA A 457 0.86 33.30 -34.22
N ALA A 458 0.34 33.44 -35.42
CA ALA A 458 -0.61 32.52 -36.02
C ALA A 458 -0.28 32.24 -37.49
N THR A 459 -0.55 31.01 -37.92
CA THR A 459 -0.52 30.60 -39.33
C THR A 459 -1.57 29.50 -39.54
N SER A 460 -1.86 29.15 -40.79
CA SER A 460 -2.76 28.05 -41.16
C SER A 460 -1.95 26.87 -41.67
N LEU A 461 -2.28 25.67 -41.20
CA LEU A 461 -1.79 24.40 -41.74
C LEU A 461 -2.77 23.90 -42.81
N ALA A 462 -2.33 23.84 -44.06
CA ALA A 462 -3.03 23.11 -45.11
C ALA A 462 -2.35 21.77 -45.35
N LEU A 463 -3.11 20.67 -45.31
CA LEU A 463 -2.59 19.32 -45.49
C LEU A 463 -3.17 18.70 -46.75
N ARG A 464 -2.33 18.43 -47.74
CA ARG A 464 -2.68 17.59 -48.89
C ARG A 464 -2.32 16.15 -48.56
N ALA A 465 -3.30 15.26 -48.63
CA ALA A 465 -3.16 13.85 -48.31
C ALA A 465 -3.54 12.98 -49.52
N HIS A 466 -2.84 11.88 -49.71
CA HIS A 466 -3.12 10.91 -50.77
C HIS A 466 -2.99 9.51 -50.19
N VAL A 467 -4.10 8.77 -50.11
CA VAL A 467 -4.08 7.37 -49.68
C VAL A 467 -3.33 6.55 -50.74
N LEU A 468 -2.35 5.76 -50.33
CA LEU A 468 -1.57 4.94 -51.26
C LEU A 468 -2.49 3.91 -51.94
N GLY A 469 -2.49 3.90 -53.27
CA GLY A 469 -3.33 3.02 -54.10
C GLY A 469 -4.64 3.65 -54.61
N GLU A 470 -5.04 4.81 -54.09
CA GLU A 470 -6.15 5.59 -54.66
C GLU A 470 -5.64 6.56 -55.73
N THR A 471 -6.53 7.05 -56.60
CA THR A 471 -6.15 7.91 -57.75
C THR A 471 -6.19 9.40 -57.44
N SER A 472 -6.80 9.82 -56.33
CA SER A 472 -7.11 11.21 -56.04
C SER A 472 -6.54 11.66 -54.70
N ALA A 473 -5.81 12.77 -54.70
CA ALA A 473 -5.38 13.44 -53.47
C ALA A 473 -6.54 14.27 -52.90
N VAL A 474 -6.68 14.26 -51.57
CA VAL A 474 -7.63 15.07 -50.80
C VAL A 474 -6.88 16.21 -50.13
N THR A 475 -7.33 17.44 -50.33
CA THR A 475 -6.82 18.60 -49.60
C THR A 475 -7.73 18.86 -48.41
N LEU A 476 -7.19 18.78 -47.20
CA LEU A 476 -7.90 19.14 -45.98
C LEU A 476 -8.03 20.67 -45.87
N PRO A 477 -9.13 21.17 -45.27
CA PRO A 477 -9.29 22.60 -45.06
C PRO A 477 -8.16 23.17 -44.20
N PRO A 478 -7.75 24.43 -44.41
CA PRO A 478 -6.71 25.07 -43.60
C PRO A 478 -7.12 25.12 -42.13
N ASP A 479 -6.24 24.62 -41.24
CA ASP A 479 -6.48 24.57 -39.81
C ASP A 479 -5.58 25.60 -39.09
N PRO A 480 -6.15 26.58 -38.36
CA PRO A 480 -5.36 27.60 -37.69
C PRO A 480 -4.50 27.02 -36.57
N ILE A 481 -3.24 27.43 -36.52
CA ILE A 481 -2.30 27.18 -35.44
C ILE A 481 -1.80 28.50 -34.89
N SER A 482 -1.77 28.62 -33.56
CA SER A 482 -1.36 29.83 -32.89
C SER A 482 -0.50 29.54 -31.67
N MET A 483 0.38 30.48 -31.33
CA MET A 483 1.14 30.48 -30.10
C MET A 483 1.03 31.86 -29.41
N ARG A 484 1.21 31.86 -28.09
CA ARG A 484 1.24 33.05 -27.26
C ARG A 484 2.38 32.92 -26.26
N ALA A 485 3.20 33.96 -26.15
CA ALA A 485 4.26 34.08 -25.16
C ALA A 485 4.10 35.41 -24.41
N THR A 486 4.37 35.40 -23.11
CA THR A 486 4.21 36.58 -22.24
C THR A 486 5.45 36.78 -21.39
N ASP A 487 5.93 38.02 -21.30
CA ASP A 487 7.06 38.41 -20.47
C ASP A 487 6.74 39.72 -19.75
N GLU A 488 7.12 39.83 -18.48
CA GLU A 488 6.96 41.05 -17.67
C GLU A 488 8.32 41.74 -17.57
N THR A 489 8.41 43.03 -17.89
CA THR A 489 9.65 43.80 -17.80
C THR A 489 9.45 45.05 -16.96
N PHE A 490 10.50 45.44 -16.24
CA PHE A 490 10.52 46.70 -15.49
C PHE A 490 11.94 47.25 -15.38
N ARG A 491 12.04 48.57 -15.23
CA ARG A 491 13.33 49.27 -15.10
C ARG A 491 13.97 49.01 -13.74
N ALA A 492 15.29 49.10 -13.69
CA ALA A 492 16.03 48.96 -12.44
C ALA A 492 15.72 50.12 -11.47
N GLU A 493 15.09 49.81 -10.35
CA GLU A 493 14.75 50.78 -9.30
C GLU A 493 15.79 50.70 -8.16
N SER A 494 17.00 51.18 -8.46
CA SER A 494 18.12 51.15 -7.52
C SER A 494 17.81 51.90 -6.21
N GLY A 495 18.21 51.32 -5.07
CA GLY A 495 18.01 51.94 -3.74
C GLY A 495 16.58 51.84 -3.20
N ARG A 496 15.70 51.07 -3.85
CA ARG A 496 14.36 50.73 -3.37
C ARG A 496 14.34 49.28 -2.85
N CYS A 497 13.46 48.45 -3.39
CA CYS A 497 13.30 47.05 -3.01
C CYS A 497 14.36 46.20 -3.70
N LYS A 498 14.83 45.14 -3.02
CA LYS A 498 15.92 44.30 -3.51
C LYS A 498 15.57 43.58 -4.81
N GLU A 499 14.30 43.24 -4.97
CA GLU A 499 13.72 42.49 -6.08
C GLU A 499 13.72 43.31 -7.38
N VAL A 500 13.55 44.63 -7.26
CA VAL A 500 13.49 45.55 -8.42
C VAL A 500 14.80 46.26 -8.71
N ALA A 501 15.81 46.09 -7.85
CA ALA A 501 17.06 46.84 -7.89
C ALA A 501 17.86 46.62 -9.18
N ALA A 502 17.78 45.43 -9.78
CA ALA A 502 18.46 45.09 -11.02
C ALA A 502 17.62 45.33 -12.29
N GLY A 503 16.33 45.58 -12.14
CA GLY A 503 15.36 45.55 -13.24
C GLY A 503 15.14 44.13 -13.77
N ASP A 504 14.13 43.96 -14.62
CA ASP A 504 13.92 42.72 -15.37
C ASP A 504 13.99 43.03 -16.87
N PRO A 505 15.08 42.65 -17.57
CA PRO A 505 15.23 42.95 -18.98
C PRO A 505 14.26 42.11 -19.81
N LEU A 506 13.56 42.76 -20.74
CA LEU A 506 12.65 42.12 -21.68
C LEU A 506 13.31 40.95 -22.44
N ARG A 507 12.67 39.79 -22.40
CA ARG A 507 13.05 38.57 -23.14
C ARG A 507 12.02 38.27 -24.21
N ALA A 508 12.14 38.97 -25.34
CA ALA A 508 11.32 38.68 -26.51
C ALA A 508 11.65 37.28 -27.07
N PRO A 509 10.64 36.49 -27.47
CA PRO A 509 10.88 35.23 -28.16
C PRO A 509 11.58 35.49 -29.48
N SER A 510 12.59 34.68 -29.82
CA SER A 510 13.24 34.78 -31.12
C SER A 510 12.32 34.25 -32.22
N ASP A 511 12.60 34.61 -33.48
CA ASP A 511 11.87 34.03 -34.62
C ASP A 511 11.96 32.50 -34.63
N GLY A 512 13.11 31.93 -34.23
CA GLY A 512 13.28 30.48 -34.09
C GLY A 512 12.39 29.86 -33.01
N ASP A 513 12.17 30.55 -31.89
CA ASP A 513 11.27 30.09 -30.82
C ASP A 513 9.80 30.08 -31.28
N ILE A 514 9.39 31.12 -32.01
CA ILE A 514 8.05 31.22 -32.60
C ILE A 514 7.83 30.09 -33.61
N GLU A 515 8.78 29.90 -34.52
CA GLU A 515 8.70 28.86 -35.55
C GLU A 515 8.70 27.45 -34.94
N ALA A 516 9.52 27.20 -33.92
CA ALA A 516 9.54 25.92 -33.21
C ALA A 516 8.22 25.65 -32.47
N ALA A 517 7.62 26.67 -31.82
CA ALA A 517 6.34 26.53 -31.15
C ALA A 517 5.20 26.22 -32.13
N LEU A 518 5.16 26.92 -33.28
CA LEU A 518 4.17 26.66 -34.33
C LEU A 518 4.39 25.28 -34.97
N ALA A 519 5.63 24.90 -35.24
CA ALA A 519 5.98 23.58 -35.77
C ALA A 519 5.53 22.45 -34.82
N THR A 520 5.75 22.62 -33.51
CA THR A 520 5.27 21.66 -32.50
C THR A 520 3.76 21.46 -32.58
N ARG A 521 2.98 22.55 -32.64
CA ARG A 521 1.51 22.49 -32.79
C ARG A 521 1.06 21.86 -34.10
N ALA A 522 1.76 22.15 -35.19
CA ALA A 522 1.49 21.55 -36.49
C ALA A 522 1.73 20.04 -36.48
N VAL A 523 2.85 19.59 -35.89
CA VAL A 523 3.17 18.16 -35.73
C VAL A 523 2.11 17.44 -34.90
N GLU A 524 1.63 18.05 -33.81
CA GLU A 524 0.53 17.51 -33.00
C GLU A 524 -0.73 17.27 -33.85
N LYS A 525 -1.15 18.27 -34.63
CA LYS A 525 -2.32 18.16 -35.52
C LYS A 525 -2.14 17.12 -36.61
N ILE A 526 -0.98 17.10 -37.29
CA ILE A 526 -0.67 16.12 -38.34
C ILE A 526 -0.69 14.71 -37.77
N ARG A 527 -0.06 14.49 -36.60
CA ARG A 527 -0.08 13.18 -35.92
C ARG A 527 -1.50 12.74 -35.61
N GLY A 528 -2.33 13.63 -35.05
CA GLY A 528 -3.74 13.36 -34.79
C GLY A 528 -4.49 12.91 -36.05
N GLN A 529 -4.32 13.62 -37.16
CA GLN A 529 -4.95 13.26 -38.43
C GLN A 529 -4.44 11.92 -38.99
N VAL A 530 -3.14 11.64 -38.87
CA VAL A 530 -2.56 10.35 -39.29
C VAL A 530 -3.16 9.19 -38.49
N PHE A 531 -3.39 9.36 -37.19
CA PHE A 531 -4.06 8.35 -36.38
C PHE A 531 -5.52 8.13 -36.81
N VAL A 532 -6.24 9.16 -37.26
CA VAL A 532 -7.59 8.99 -37.82
C VAL A 532 -7.56 8.09 -39.06
N TRP A 533 -6.62 8.31 -39.99
CA TRP A 533 -6.48 7.45 -41.16
C TRP A 533 -6.07 6.02 -40.80
N TYR A 534 -5.14 5.87 -39.85
CA TYR A 534 -4.73 4.55 -39.36
C TYR A 534 -5.91 3.81 -38.71
N ALA A 535 -6.72 4.49 -37.90
CA ALA A 535 -7.92 3.89 -37.29
C ALA A 535 -8.93 3.44 -38.36
N GLY A 536 -9.12 4.22 -39.43
CA GLY A 536 -9.92 3.82 -40.58
C GLY A 536 -9.38 2.55 -41.26
N TYR A 537 -8.05 2.45 -41.43
CA TYR A 537 -7.39 1.26 -41.96
C TYR A 537 -7.57 0.01 -41.06
N VAL A 538 -7.53 0.17 -39.74
CA VAL A 538 -7.79 -0.95 -38.81
C VAL A 538 -9.27 -1.36 -38.84
N GLN A 539 -10.17 -0.38 -38.96
CA GLN A 539 -11.60 -0.60 -38.98
C GLN A 539 -12.05 -1.32 -40.26
N SER A 540 -11.41 -1.08 -41.39
CA SER A 540 -11.76 -1.78 -42.65
C SER A 540 -11.67 -3.31 -42.50
N TYR A 541 -10.69 -3.84 -41.77
CA TYR A 541 -10.60 -5.28 -41.49
C TYR A 541 -11.73 -5.80 -40.59
N ALA A 542 -12.24 -4.99 -39.67
CA ALA A 542 -13.39 -5.36 -38.85
C ALA A 542 -14.67 -5.39 -39.70
N ASP A 543 -14.82 -4.41 -40.60
CA ASP A 543 -15.95 -4.31 -41.51
C ASP A 543 -15.92 -5.45 -42.54
N ASP A 544 -14.74 -5.78 -43.07
CA ASP A 544 -14.52 -6.95 -43.92
C ASP A 544 -14.90 -8.24 -43.19
N HIS A 545 -14.42 -8.44 -41.95
CA HIS A 545 -14.81 -9.61 -41.15
C HIS A 545 -16.34 -9.73 -41.01
N ALA A 546 -17.02 -8.64 -40.67
CA ALA A 546 -18.47 -8.64 -40.49
C ALA A 546 -19.20 -8.97 -41.80
N ARG A 547 -18.77 -8.37 -42.92
CA ARG A 547 -19.32 -8.63 -44.25
C ARG A 547 -19.13 -10.07 -44.70
N GLU A 548 -17.91 -10.59 -44.62
CA GLU A 548 -17.58 -11.93 -45.08
C GLU A 548 -18.27 -13.00 -44.22
N LYS A 549 -18.37 -12.76 -42.91
CA LYS A 549 -19.13 -13.61 -41.99
C LYS A 549 -20.62 -13.63 -42.33
N ALA A 550 -21.22 -12.47 -42.62
CA ALA A 550 -22.63 -12.38 -43.05
C ALA A 550 -22.88 -13.09 -44.39
N ALA A 551 -21.87 -13.13 -45.27
CA ALA A 551 -21.92 -13.84 -46.54
C ALA A 551 -21.66 -15.37 -46.42
N GLY A 552 -21.40 -15.89 -45.21
CA GLY A 552 -21.08 -17.31 -44.99
C GLY A 552 -19.68 -17.72 -45.43
N ARG A 553 -18.82 -16.77 -45.81
CA ARG A 553 -17.44 -16.99 -46.26
C ARG A 553 -16.49 -16.96 -45.07
N LEU A 554 -16.46 -18.07 -44.32
CA LEU A 554 -15.78 -18.15 -43.02
C LEU A 554 -14.26 -18.02 -43.13
N GLU A 555 -13.64 -18.54 -44.18
CA GLU A 555 -12.18 -18.44 -44.35
C GLU A 555 -11.74 -16.99 -44.58
N GLU A 556 -12.48 -16.26 -45.40
CA GLU A 556 -12.26 -14.84 -45.69
C GLU A 556 -12.55 -13.99 -44.45
N ALA A 557 -13.60 -14.33 -43.69
CA ALA A 557 -13.90 -13.69 -42.41
C ALA A 557 -12.76 -13.91 -41.39
N ASN A 558 -12.16 -15.09 -41.35
CA ASN A 558 -11.03 -15.40 -40.47
C ASN A 558 -9.78 -14.61 -40.88
N GLU A 559 -9.48 -14.51 -42.18
CA GLU A 559 -8.36 -13.69 -42.68
C GLU A 559 -8.47 -12.24 -42.20
N ALA A 560 -9.64 -11.63 -42.39
CA ALA A 560 -9.90 -10.25 -41.98
C ALA A 560 -9.81 -10.10 -40.44
N ARG A 561 -10.34 -11.07 -39.69
CA ARG A 561 -10.27 -11.06 -38.22
C ARG A 561 -8.84 -11.12 -37.71
N VAL A 562 -8.01 -12.00 -38.28
CA VAL A 562 -6.60 -12.14 -37.85
C VAL A 562 -5.83 -10.85 -38.16
N ARG A 563 -6.05 -10.25 -39.33
CA ARG A 563 -5.41 -8.96 -39.68
C ARG A 563 -5.82 -7.85 -38.72
N HIS A 564 -7.11 -7.72 -38.41
CA HIS A 564 -7.61 -6.76 -37.42
C HIS A 564 -6.97 -6.96 -36.03
N LEU A 565 -6.82 -8.21 -35.57
CA LEU A 565 -6.18 -8.51 -34.29
C LEU A 565 -4.69 -8.18 -34.29
N LEU A 566 -4.00 -8.39 -35.41
CA LEU A 566 -2.58 -8.12 -35.54
C LEU A 566 -2.27 -6.64 -35.69
N THR A 567 -3.14 -5.83 -36.33
CA THR A 567 -2.97 -4.37 -36.43
C THR A 567 -3.25 -3.66 -35.10
N GLY A 568 -4.06 -4.27 -34.21
CA GLY A 568 -4.35 -3.73 -32.88
C GLY A 568 -5.26 -2.50 -32.89
N THR A 569 -5.97 -2.25 -31.79
CA THR A 569 -6.69 -0.98 -31.58
C THR A 569 -5.66 0.09 -31.23
N GLY A 570 -5.21 0.86 -32.22
CA GLY A 570 -4.29 1.98 -32.01
C GLY A 570 -4.94 3.15 -31.26
N LEU A 571 -5.15 3.04 -29.95
CA LEU A 571 -5.61 4.16 -29.13
C LEU A 571 -4.59 4.53 -28.06
N PRO A 572 -4.28 5.83 -27.95
CA PRO A 572 -4.40 6.51 -26.66
C PRO A 572 -5.24 7.80 -26.77
N PRO A 573 -5.65 8.36 -25.62
CA PRO A 573 -7.03 8.44 -25.15
C PRO A 573 -7.92 9.46 -25.89
N VAL A 574 -9.22 9.35 -25.65
CA VAL A 574 -10.19 10.43 -25.88
C VAL A 574 -9.73 11.67 -25.10
N GLY A 575 -9.21 12.66 -25.81
CA GLY A 575 -9.04 14.02 -25.31
C GLY A 575 -10.35 14.79 -25.50
N ARG A 576 -10.99 15.18 -24.41
CA ARG A 576 -11.83 16.39 -24.36
C ARG A 576 -10.96 17.55 -23.92
#